data_AF-A0A087TAE7-F1
#
_entry.id   AF-A0A087TAE7-F1
#
_cell.length_a   1.000
_cell.length_b   1.000
_cell.length_c   1.000
_cell.angle_alpha   90.00
_cell.angle_beta   90.00
_cell.angle_gamma   90.00
#
_symmetry.space_group_name_H-M   'P 1'
#
loop_
_entity.id
_entity.type
_entity.pdbx_description
1 polymer ?
#
loop_
_entity_poly.entity_id
_entity_poly.type
_entity_poly.pdbx_seq_one_letter_code
_entity_poly.pdbx_strand_id
1 'polypeptide(L)'
;MHCECVCLGENLKCVPLSEEDYHAAGFQGSLPVLTAKPPYKTWFAQHPILAFFSTFLNLIILGFIKAALGALGFTAIGTLGLKSCVYQPKTLEKYSEPELKDLDVLYDTEHYPIHPDTMERVKWIRDQTLFALNVCFFFVWPFLAIKECLRKAKMARKQKKGLVDDISSFGKDEMHVSDIKLTTGSDTDSGSPSDDLNLSPQTDKLPLDLP
;
A
#
# COMPACT_ATOMS: atom_id res chain seq x y z
N MET A 1 -18.68 32.59 -34.65
CA MET A 1 -17.33 32.57 -34.03
C MET A 1 -16.51 33.58 -34.80
N HIS A 2 -16.11 34.69 -34.17
CA HIS A 2 -15.41 35.79 -34.83
C HIS A 2 -13.93 35.70 -34.40
N CYS A 3 -13.03 35.45 -35.34
CA CYS A 3 -11.59 35.36 -35.11
C CYS A 3 -10.87 36.26 -36.09
N GLU A 4 -9.67 36.70 -35.68
CA GLU A 4 -8.71 37.25 -36.60
C GLU A 4 -8.04 36.11 -37.37
N CYS A 5 -8.19 36.10 -38.70
CA CYS A 5 -7.43 35.21 -39.57
C CYS A 5 -6.13 35.92 -39.97
N VAL A 6 -5.06 35.69 -39.23
CA VAL A 6 -3.74 36.21 -39.59
C VAL A 6 -3.24 35.42 -40.81
N CYS A 7 -3.26 36.05 -41.99
CA CYS A 7 -2.84 35.43 -43.26
C CYS A 7 -1.31 35.39 -43.45
N LEU A 8 -0.51 35.63 -42.40
CA LEU A 8 0.95 35.55 -42.44
C LEU A 8 1.45 34.33 -41.66
N GLY A 9 1.38 33.15 -42.26
CA GLY A 9 2.11 31.97 -41.80
C GLY A 9 1.45 30.64 -42.14
N GLU A 10 2.27 29.58 -42.18
CA GLU A 10 1.86 28.19 -42.46
C GLU A 10 0.91 27.59 -41.40
N ASN A 11 0.55 28.34 -40.35
CA ASN A 11 -0.32 27.91 -39.27
C ASN A 11 -1.54 28.84 -39.14
N LEU A 12 -2.72 28.32 -39.49
CA LEU A 12 -4.01 28.97 -39.28
C LEU A 12 -4.37 28.96 -37.78
N LYS A 13 -3.83 29.91 -37.01
CA LYS A 13 -4.22 30.10 -35.61
C LYS A 13 -5.35 31.13 -35.53
N CYS A 14 -6.53 30.69 -35.10
CA CYS A 14 -7.67 31.53 -34.73
C CYS A 14 -7.30 32.24 -33.42
N VAL A 15 -6.92 33.52 -33.49
CA VAL A 15 -6.75 34.35 -32.29
C VAL A 15 -8.07 35.08 -32.05
N PRO A 16 -8.56 35.18 -30.80
CA PRO A 16 -9.76 35.93 -30.52
C PRO A 16 -9.59 37.38 -30.95
N LEU A 17 -10.58 37.88 -31.70
CA LEU A 17 -10.60 39.26 -32.20
C LEU A 17 -10.63 40.24 -31.01
N SER A 18 -9.93 41.38 -31.13
CA SER A 18 -10.00 42.43 -30.10
C SER A 18 -11.41 43.03 -30.02
N GLU A 19 -11.77 43.64 -28.90
CA GLU A 19 -13.08 44.28 -28.74
C GLU A 19 -13.31 45.43 -29.72
N GLU A 20 -12.25 46.20 -29.96
CA GLU A 20 -12.25 47.33 -30.89
C GLU A 20 -12.52 46.86 -32.32
N ASP A 21 -11.84 45.80 -32.77
CA ASP A 21 -12.02 45.24 -34.12
C ASP A 21 -13.39 44.56 -34.28
N TYR A 22 -13.93 43.99 -33.19
CA TYR A 22 -15.26 43.40 -33.17
C TYR A 22 -16.35 44.44 -33.43
N HIS A 23 -16.25 45.61 -32.79
CA HIS A 23 -17.17 46.72 -33.04
C HIS A 23 -16.90 47.42 -34.37
N ALA A 24 -15.63 47.52 -34.80
CA ALA A 24 -15.26 48.07 -36.10
C ALA A 24 -15.81 47.24 -37.27
N ALA A 25 -15.96 45.92 -37.08
CA ALA A 25 -16.61 45.03 -38.03
C ALA A 25 -18.16 45.18 -38.05
N GLY A 26 -18.73 46.08 -37.25
CA GLY A 26 -20.16 46.38 -37.21
C GLY A 26 -20.98 45.47 -36.29
N PHE A 27 -20.33 44.61 -35.50
CA PHE A 27 -21.03 43.83 -34.49
C PHE A 27 -21.32 44.67 -33.25
N GLN A 28 -22.51 44.51 -32.68
CA GLN A 28 -22.93 45.21 -31.46
C GLN A 28 -23.02 44.24 -30.28
N GLY A 29 -22.65 44.70 -29.08
CA GLY A 29 -22.70 43.92 -27.84
C GLY A 29 -21.32 43.52 -27.31
N SER A 30 -21.30 42.80 -26.18
CA SER A 30 -20.08 42.28 -25.58
C SER A 30 -19.52 41.10 -26.36
N LEU A 31 -18.20 40.90 -26.31
CA LEU A 31 -17.59 39.70 -26.90
C LEU A 31 -18.21 38.44 -26.29
N PRO A 32 -18.46 37.39 -27.10
CA PRO A 32 -18.81 36.09 -26.55
C PRO A 32 -17.68 35.63 -25.63
N VAL A 33 -17.99 35.45 -24.34
CA VAL A 33 -17.01 35.01 -23.33
C VAL A 33 -16.36 33.73 -23.82
N LEU A 34 -15.07 33.79 -24.14
CA LEU A 34 -14.23 32.66 -24.50
C LEU A 34 -14.01 31.78 -23.25
N THR A 35 -15.06 31.10 -22.82
CA THR A 35 -14.97 29.94 -21.95
C THR A 35 -14.50 28.75 -22.79
N ALA A 36 -13.37 28.89 -23.48
CA ALA A 36 -12.67 27.78 -24.09
C ALA A 36 -12.14 26.90 -22.95
N LYS A 37 -13.00 26.01 -22.42
CA LYS A 37 -12.54 24.87 -21.61
C LYS A 37 -11.45 24.17 -22.43
N PRO A 38 -10.23 23.97 -21.89
CA PRO A 38 -9.17 23.33 -22.64
C PRO A 38 -9.66 21.94 -23.10
N PRO A 39 -9.58 21.61 -24.40
CA PRO A 39 -10.27 20.45 -24.97
C PRO A 39 -9.71 19.11 -24.51
N TYR A 40 -8.59 19.08 -23.78
CA TYR A 40 -7.92 17.84 -23.40
C TYR A 40 -8.33 17.29 -22.02
N LYS A 41 -8.89 18.11 -21.11
CA LYS A 41 -9.22 17.66 -19.74
C LYS A 41 -10.60 17.00 -19.62
N THR A 42 -11.40 16.96 -20.67
CA THR A 42 -12.81 16.54 -20.58
C THR A 42 -13.14 15.19 -21.20
N TRP A 43 -12.27 14.56 -21.98
CA TRP A 43 -12.64 13.31 -22.68
C TRP A 43 -13.06 12.19 -21.71
N PHE A 44 -12.28 11.96 -20.64
CA PHE A 44 -12.63 10.97 -19.60
C PHE A 44 -13.88 11.36 -18.80
N ALA A 45 -14.12 12.67 -18.60
CA ALA A 45 -15.32 13.16 -17.91
C ALA A 45 -16.58 13.09 -18.79
N GLN A 46 -16.41 13.22 -20.11
CA GLN A 46 -17.48 13.13 -21.11
C GLN A 46 -17.85 11.68 -21.43
N HIS A 47 -16.90 10.75 -21.32
CA HIS A 47 -17.11 9.33 -21.62
C HIS A 47 -16.73 8.41 -20.46
N PRO A 48 -17.41 8.52 -19.30
CA PRO A 48 -17.06 7.75 -18.10
C PRO A 48 -17.21 6.23 -18.30
N ILE A 49 -18.17 5.79 -19.11
CA ILE A 49 -18.38 4.37 -19.42
C ILE A 49 -17.20 3.81 -20.23
N LEU A 50 -16.77 4.53 -21.27
CA LEU A 50 -15.64 4.12 -22.10
C LEU A 50 -14.32 4.17 -21.31
N ALA A 51 -14.16 5.19 -20.46
CA ALA A 51 -13.06 5.29 -19.52
C ALA A 51 -13.01 4.08 -18.57
N PHE A 52 -14.15 3.68 -18.03
CA PHE A 52 -14.27 2.52 -17.16
C PHE A 52 -13.88 1.23 -17.88
N PHE A 53 -14.45 0.95 -19.06
CA PHE A 53 -14.09 -0.24 -19.84
C PHE A 53 -12.62 -0.26 -20.26
N SER A 54 -12.09 0.89 -20.69
CA SER A 54 -10.68 1.02 -21.02
C SER A 54 -9.79 0.71 -19.82
N THR A 55 -10.10 1.29 -18.66
CA THR A 55 -9.36 1.01 -17.41
C THR A 55 -9.45 -0.46 -17.04
N PHE A 56 -10.66 -1.02 -17.07
CA PHE A 56 -10.91 -2.43 -16.75
C PHE A 56 -10.12 -3.38 -17.67
N LEU A 57 -10.11 -3.12 -18.98
CA LEU A 57 -9.34 -3.88 -19.96
C LEU A 57 -7.84 -3.79 -19.69
N ASN A 58 -7.32 -2.59 -19.41
CA ASN A 58 -5.91 -2.39 -19.07
C ASN A 58 -5.50 -3.18 -17.81
N LEU A 59 -6.35 -3.19 -16.78
CA LEU A 59 -6.09 -3.98 -15.57
C LEU A 59 -6.07 -5.49 -15.85
N ILE A 60 -6.97 -5.97 -16.70
CA ILE A 60 -6.97 -7.38 -17.14
C ILE A 60 -5.69 -7.71 -17.93
N ILE A 61 -5.29 -6.85 -18.88
CA ILE A 61 -4.06 -7.06 -19.67
C ILE A 61 -2.83 -7.13 -18.76
N LEU A 62 -2.70 -6.20 -17.82
CA LEU A 62 -1.61 -6.22 -16.84
C LEU A 62 -1.65 -7.50 -15.98
N GLY A 63 -2.84 -7.92 -15.56
CA GLY A 63 -3.03 -9.18 -14.85
C GLY A 63 -2.59 -10.41 -15.65
N PHE A 64 -2.93 -10.45 -16.94
CA PHE A 64 -2.47 -11.51 -17.85
C PHE A 64 -0.97 -11.50 -18.04
N ILE A 65 -0.34 -10.33 -18.21
CA ILE A 65 1.12 -10.21 -18.30
C ILE A 65 1.76 -10.78 -17.03
N LYS A 66 1.24 -10.41 -15.85
CA LYS A 66 1.73 -10.95 -14.57
C LYS A 66 1.54 -12.46 -14.47
N ALA A 67 0.39 -12.98 -14.88
CA ALA A 67 0.10 -14.41 -14.88
C ALA A 67 1.01 -15.19 -15.83
N ALA A 68 1.28 -14.63 -17.02
CA ALA A 68 2.20 -15.19 -18.01
C ALA A 68 3.63 -15.21 -17.45
N LEU A 69 4.11 -14.13 -16.82
CA LEU A 69 5.43 -14.12 -16.17
C LEU A 69 5.54 -15.21 -15.09
N GLY A 70 4.50 -15.39 -14.27
CA GLY A 70 4.45 -16.49 -13.30
C GLY A 70 4.50 -17.86 -13.96
N ALA A 71 3.76 -18.06 -15.06
CA ALA A 71 3.71 -19.32 -15.80
C ALA A 71 5.01 -19.64 -16.56
N LEU A 72 5.77 -18.63 -16.98
CA LEU A 72 7.08 -18.78 -17.63
C LEU A 72 8.21 -19.19 -16.67
N GLY A 73 7.90 -19.47 -15.40
CA GLY A 73 8.85 -19.96 -14.41
C GLY A 73 9.36 -18.90 -13.43
N PHE A 74 8.94 -17.64 -13.55
CA PHE A 74 9.25 -16.61 -12.55
C PHE A 74 8.30 -16.71 -11.34
N THR A 75 8.43 -17.79 -10.56
CA THR A 75 7.59 -18.09 -9.38
C THR A 75 7.60 -16.95 -8.35
N ALA A 76 8.74 -16.27 -8.19
CA ALA A 76 8.87 -15.08 -7.35
C ALA A 76 7.92 -13.95 -7.80
N ILE A 77 7.80 -13.72 -9.11
CA ILE A 77 6.93 -12.68 -9.68
C ILE A 77 5.46 -13.11 -9.58
N GLY A 78 5.17 -14.38 -9.84
CA GLY A 78 3.81 -14.95 -9.73
C GLY A 78 3.26 -14.94 -8.31
N THR A 79 4.13 -15.04 -7.30
CA THR A 79 3.74 -14.99 -5.88
C THR A 79 3.88 -13.60 -5.25
N LEU A 80 4.55 -12.66 -5.93
CA LEU A 80 4.72 -11.29 -5.44
C LEU A 80 3.36 -10.63 -5.21
N GLY A 81 3.13 -10.19 -3.98
CA GLY A 81 1.87 -9.59 -3.53
C GLY A 81 0.75 -10.59 -3.20
N LEU A 82 0.94 -11.88 -3.50
CA LEU A 82 -0.03 -12.93 -3.20
C LEU A 82 0.43 -13.85 -2.07
N LYS A 83 1.63 -13.68 -1.53
CA LYS A 83 2.21 -14.56 -0.49
C LYS A 83 1.26 -14.80 0.70
N SER A 84 0.58 -13.78 1.21
CA SER A 84 -0.36 -13.92 2.34
C SER A 84 -1.65 -14.69 1.98
N CYS A 85 -2.00 -14.76 0.70
CA CYS A 85 -3.12 -15.56 0.21
C CYS A 85 -2.69 -17.00 -0.12
N VAL A 86 -1.50 -17.16 -0.71
CA VAL A 86 -0.96 -18.43 -1.21
C VAL A 86 -0.37 -19.30 -0.10
N TYR A 87 0.18 -18.68 0.94
CA TYR A 87 0.74 -19.37 2.10
C TYR A 87 -0.10 -19.01 3.32
N GLN A 88 -1.06 -19.88 3.65
CA GLN A 88 -1.88 -19.75 4.84
C GLN A 88 -1.72 -20.99 5.70
N PRO A 89 -1.75 -20.84 7.04
CA PRO A 89 -1.87 -21.97 7.96
C PRO A 89 -3.31 -22.46 7.88
N LYS A 90 -3.60 -23.27 6.87
CA LYS A 90 -4.87 -23.93 6.68
C LYS A 90 -4.61 -25.42 6.52
N THR A 91 -5.51 -26.21 7.08
CA THR A 91 -5.53 -27.65 6.87
C THR A 91 -5.79 -27.93 5.40
N LEU A 92 -4.78 -28.46 4.74
CA LEU A 92 -4.82 -28.95 3.39
C LEU A 92 -5.13 -30.45 3.44
N GLU A 93 -6.20 -30.87 2.76
CA GLU A 93 -6.58 -32.29 2.74
C GLU A 93 -5.59 -33.12 1.93
N LYS A 94 -5.08 -32.57 0.82
CA LYS A 94 -4.13 -33.23 -0.09
C LYS A 94 -3.24 -32.20 -0.77
N TYR A 95 -2.00 -32.59 -1.11
CA TYR A 95 -1.11 -31.76 -1.90
C TYR A 95 -1.74 -31.39 -3.24
N SER A 96 -1.50 -30.16 -3.68
CA SER A 96 -1.98 -29.67 -4.97
C SER A 96 -1.17 -30.23 -6.15
N GLU A 97 0.06 -30.66 -5.88
CA GLU A 97 1.01 -31.15 -6.88
C GLU A 97 0.70 -32.61 -7.22
N PRO A 98 0.63 -32.97 -8.51
CA PRO A 98 0.20 -34.31 -8.92
C PRO A 98 1.14 -35.41 -8.41
N GLU A 99 2.44 -35.12 -8.30
CA GLU A 99 3.47 -36.01 -7.75
C GLU A 99 3.27 -36.39 -6.28
N LEU A 100 2.63 -35.51 -5.49
CA LEU A 100 2.47 -35.67 -4.04
C LEU A 100 1.02 -35.95 -3.63
N LYS A 101 0.10 -36.04 -4.59
CA LYS A 101 -1.34 -36.06 -4.36
C LYS A 101 -1.82 -37.23 -3.50
N ASP A 102 -1.08 -38.34 -3.52
CA ASP A 102 -1.40 -39.58 -2.79
C ASP A 102 -0.68 -39.70 -1.44
N LEU A 103 0.14 -38.70 -1.08
CA LEU A 103 0.81 -38.63 0.21
C LEU A 103 -0.02 -37.83 1.22
N ASP A 104 0.08 -38.22 2.49
CA ASP A 104 -0.50 -37.46 3.59
C ASP A 104 0.24 -36.13 3.78
N VAL A 105 -0.52 -35.06 4.01
CA VAL A 105 0.05 -33.72 4.17
C VAL A 105 0.77 -33.60 5.50
N LEU A 106 2.07 -33.33 5.44
CA LEU A 106 2.90 -32.99 6.58
C LEU A 106 2.78 -31.50 6.93
N TYR A 107 2.83 -31.20 8.23
CA TYR A 107 2.75 -29.84 8.75
C TYR A 107 3.97 -29.50 9.59
N ASP A 108 4.41 -28.24 9.49
CA ASP A 108 5.41 -27.65 10.39
C ASP A 108 4.79 -27.36 11.78
N THR A 109 5.65 -27.07 12.76
CA THR A 109 5.34 -26.54 14.09
C THR A 109 4.36 -25.35 14.07
N GLU A 110 4.45 -24.51 13.04
CA GLU A 110 3.54 -23.37 12.81
C GLU A 110 2.26 -23.74 12.03
N HIS A 111 1.96 -25.03 11.84
CA HIS A 111 0.79 -25.55 11.11
C HIS A 111 0.72 -25.13 9.63
N TYR A 112 1.87 -24.90 8.99
CA TYR A 112 1.95 -24.73 7.53
C TYR A 112 2.20 -26.09 6.85
N PRO A 113 1.57 -26.36 5.69
CA PRO A 113 1.86 -27.55 4.93
C PRO A 113 3.29 -27.49 4.37
N ILE A 114 4.05 -28.58 4.54
CA ILE A 114 5.43 -28.71 4.10
C ILE A 114 5.59 -29.84 3.10
N HIS A 115 6.56 -29.72 2.20
CA HIS A 115 6.91 -30.75 1.24
C HIS A 115 7.70 -31.86 1.97
N PRO A 116 7.38 -33.16 1.77
CA PRO A 116 8.01 -34.25 2.52
C PRO A 116 9.53 -34.34 2.28
N ASP A 117 9.97 -34.16 1.03
CA ASP A 117 11.40 -34.29 0.69
C ASP A 117 12.23 -33.03 0.97
N THR A 118 11.71 -31.84 0.63
CA THR A 118 12.48 -30.59 0.73
C THR A 118 12.26 -29.84 2.04
N MET A 119 11.24 -30.22 2.82
CA MET A 119 10.79 -29.51 4.04
C MET A 119 10.42 -28.04 3.81
N GLU A 120 10.21 -27.62 2.55
CA GLU A 120 9.80 -26.26 2.23
C GLU A 120 8.28 -26.08 2.33
N ARG A 121 7.83 -24.86 2.61
CA ARG A 121 6.39 -24.54 2.70
C ARG A 121 5.73 -24.65 1.32
N VAL A 122 4.67 -25.45 1.24
CA VAL A 122 3.96 -25.70 -0.02
C VAL A 122 2.79 -24.73 -0.16
N LYS A 123 2.52 -24.34 -1.41
CA LYS A 123 1.31 -23.59 -1.78
C LYS A 123 0.08 -24.46 -1.51
N TRP A 124 -0.92 -23.94 -0.79
CA TRP A 124 -2.18 -24.67 -0.58
C TRP A 124 -3.13 -24.55 -1.79
N ILE A 125 -2.81 -23.67 -2.75
CA ILE A 125 -3.64 -23.32 -3.89
C ILE A 125 -3.13 -24.00 -5.17
N ARG A 126 -4.06 -24.49 -6.01
CA ARG A 126 -3.76 -25.04 -7.35
C ARG A 126 -3.18 -24.00 -8.31
N ASP A 127 -2.33 -24.45 -9.24
CA ASP A 127 -1.71 -23.56 -10.23
C ASP A 127 -2.72 -22.82 -11.11
N GLN A 128 -3.84 -23.46 -11.45
CA GLN A 128 -4.94 -22.82 -12.18
C GLN A 128 -5.53 -21.65 -11.38
N THR A 129 -5.71 -21.83 -10.08
CA THR A 129 -6.23 -20.79 -9.20
C THR A 129 -5.17 -19.70 -8.95
N LEU A 130 -3.89 -20.06 -8.86
CA LEU A 130 -2.79 -19.09 -8.79
C LEU A 130 -2.72 -18.24 -10.06
N PHE A 131 -2.93 -18.84 -11.24
CA PHE A 131 -3.02 -18.13 -12.51
C PHE A 131 -4.22 -17.16 -12.50
N ALA A 132 -5.41 -17.62 -12.11
CA ALA A 132 -6.59 -16.79 -12.00
C ALA A 132 -6.41 -15.62 -11.00
N LEU A 133 -5.76 -15.87 -9.86
CA LEU A 133 -5.41 -14.83 -8.88
C LEU A 133 -4.44 -13.79 -9.44
N ASN A 134 -3.50 -14.19 -10.30
CA ASN A 134 -2.60 -13.26 -10.98
C ASN A 134 -3.33 -12.41 -12.02
N VAL A 135 -4.27 -12.99 -12.79
CA VAL A 135 -5.12 -12.24 -13.73
C VAL A 135 -5.99 -11.21 -12.99
N CYS A 136 -6.59 -11.61 -11.87
CA CYS A 136 -7.42 -10.72 -11.07
C CYS A 136 -6.62 -9.88 -10.06
N PHE A 137 -5.28 -9.95 -10.08
CA PHE A 137 -4.43 -9.38 -9.03
C PHE A 137 -4.71 -7.89 -8.82
N PHE A 138 -4.76 -7.11 -9.89
CA PHE A 138 -4.95 -5.66 -9.80
C PHE A 138 -6.33 -5.27 -9.25
N PHE A 139 -7.33 -6.15 -9.36
CA PHE A 139 -8.64 -5.94 -8.74
C PHE A 139 -8.64 -6.30 -7.26
N VAL A 140 -7.97 -7.39 -6.89
CA VAL A 140 -7.97 -7.92 -5.51
C VAL A 140 -6.98 -7.18 -4.61
N TRP A 141 -5.85 -6.74 -5.16
CA TRP A 141 -4.77 -6.04 -4.47
C TRP A 141 -5.22 -4.86 -3.59
N PRO A 142 -6.05 -3.91 -4.06
CA PRO A 142 -6.51 -2.81 -3.20
C PRO A 142 -7.25 -3.30 -1.95
N PHE A 143 -8.07 -4.35 -2.07
CA PHE A 143 -8.78 -4.93 -0.93
C PHE A 143 -7.80 -5.59 0.06
N LEU A 144 -6.78 -6.29 -0.44
CA LEU A 144 -5.74 -6.88 0.41
C LEU A 144 -4.93 -5.79 1.15
N ALA A 145 -4.56 -4.73 0.45
CA ALA A 145 -3.84 -3.59 1.03
C ALA A 145 -4.67 -2.90 2.12
N ILE A 146 -5.95 -2.65 1.87
CA ILE A 146 -6.87 -2.07 2.87
C ILE A 146 -7.00 -2.99 4.08
N LYS A 147 -7.20 -4.29 3.88
CA LYS A 147 -7.34 -5.26 4.98
C LYS A 147 -6.09 -5.30 5.86
N GLU A 148 -4.91 -5.30 5.26
CA GLU A 148 -3.64 -5.28 5.98
C GLU A 148 -3.44 -3.97 6.75
N CYS A 149 -3.80 -2.84 6.15
CA CYS A 149 -3.78 -1.53 6.81
C CYS A 149 -4.73 -1.50 8.03
N LEU A 150 -5.94 -2.02 7.88
CA LEU A 150 -6.91 -2.15 8.97
C LEU A 150 -6.42 -3.07 10.10
N ARG A 151 -5.76 -4.18 9.74
CA ARG A 151 -5.17 -5.10 10.72
C ARG A 151 -4.11 -4.40 11.55
N LYS A 152 -3.17 -3.69 10.91
CA LYS A 152 -2.14 -2.90 11.58
C LYS A 152 -2.74 -1.81 12.47
N ALA A 153 -3.74 -1.08 11.98
CA ALA A 153 -4.45 -0.06 12.77
C ALA A 153 -5.14 -0.64 14.01
N LYS A 154 -5.77 -1.82 13.91
CA LYS A 154 -6.40 -2.50 15.05
C LYS A 154 -5.37 -2.93 16.10
N MET A 155 -4.22 -3.47 15.68
CA MET A 155 -3.15 -3.86 16.61
C MET A 155 -2.57 -2.64 17.34
N ALA A 156 -2.32 -1.53 16.62
CA ALA A 156 -1.85 -0.30 17.23
C ALA A 156 -2.84 0.28 18.25
N ARG A 157 -4.16 0.22 17.96
CA ARG A 157 -5.21 0.62 18.91
C ARG A 157 -5.24 -0.28 20.15
N LYS A 158 -5.10 -1.60 19.98
CA LYS A 158 -5.06 -2.56 21.10
C LYS A 158 -3.86 -2.30 22.01
N GLN A 159 -2.68 -2.04 21.42
CA GLN A 159 -1.47 -1.71 22.17
C GLN A 159 -1.61 -0.40 22.95
N LYS A 160 -2.16 0.65 22.33
CA LYS A 160 -2.43 1.92 23.03
C LYS A 160 -3.44 1.76 24.17
N LYS A 161 -4.47 0.95 23.97
CA LYS A 161 -5.47 0.68 25.01
C LYS A 161 -4.85 -0.06 26.19
N GLY A 162 -4.03 -1.09 25.94
CA GLY A 162 -3.28 -1.79 27.00
C GLY A 162 -2.40 -0.85 27.82
N LEU A 163 -1.65 0.03 27.15
CA LEU A 163 -0.82 1.02 27.84
C LEU A 163 -1.63 2.00 28.71
N VAL A 164 -2.79 2.46 28.23
CA VAL A 164 -3.67 3.35 29.02
C VAL A 164 -4.28 2.61 30.21
N ASP A 165 -4.69 1.36 30.02
CA ASP A 165 -5.23 0.52 31.09
C ASP A 165 -4.16 0.27 32.16
N ASP A 166 -2.90 -0.01 31.77
CA ASP A 166 -1.75 -0.18 32.69
C ASP A 166 -1.45 1.10 33.49
N ILE A 167 -1.39 2.28 32.84
CA ILE A 167 -1.19 3.57 33.53
C ILE A 167 -2.33 3.85 34.52
N SER A 168 -3.57 3.48 34.17
CA SER A 168 -4.73 3.70 35.04
C SER A 168 -4.76 2.79 36.27
N SER A 169 -4.09 1.63 36.25
CA SER A 169 -3.98 0.76 37.42
C SER A 169 -2.96 1.31 38.42
N PHE A 170 -1.80 1.79 37.96
CA PHE A 170 -0.79 2.40 38.83
C PHE A 170 -1.31 3.63 39.59
N GLY A 171 -2.15 4.46 38.96
CA GLY A 171 -2.72 5.65 39.61
C GLY A 171 -3.78 5.35 40.68
N LYS A 172 -4.32 4.12 40.75
CA LYS A 172 -5.29 3.74 41.81
C LYS A 172 -4.61 3.22 43.07
N ASP A 173 -3.42 2.65 42.95
CA ASP A 173 -2.69 2.10 44.10
C ASP A 173 -1.96 3.18 44.91
N GLU A 174 -1.72 4.38 44.34
CA GLU A 174 -1.16 5.52 45.11
C GLU A 174 -2.20 6.32 45.91
N MET A 175 -3.50 6.14 45.68
CA MET A 175 -4.56 6.85 46.43
C MET A 175 -4.99 6.11 47.72
N HIS A 176 -4.05 5.45 48.39
CA HIS A 176 -4.26 4.90 49.74
C HIS A 176 -3.13 5.21 50.72
N VAL A 177 -2.22 6.13 50.39
CA VAL A 177 -1.16 6.63 51.30
C VAL A 177 -1.24 8.15 51.39
N SER A 178 -2.30 8.65 51.99
CA SER A 178 -2.36 10.03 52.51
C SER A 178 -2.78 9.99 53.98
N ASP A 179 -1.90 9.41 54.80
CA ASP A 179 -1.89 9.61 56.25
C ASP A 179 -0.46 9.36 56.80
N ILE A 180 0.54 10.12 56.34
CA ILE A 180 1.77 10.30 57.12
C ILE A 180 2.11 11.79 57.20
N LYS A 181 1.53 12.36 58.25
CA LYS A 181 2.02 13.42 59.14
C LYS A 181 3.43 13.96 58.84
N LEU A 182 3.43 15.27 58.60
CA LEU A 182 4.48 16.26 58.82
C LEU A 182 5.35 15.95 60.06
N THR A 183 6.68 15.85 59.87
CA THR A 183 7.68 16.36 60.82
C THR A 183 9.01 16.62 60.09
N THR A 184 9.29 17.90 59.86
CA THR A 184 10.55 18.64 60.08
C THR A 184 11.90 17.93 59.94
N GLY A 185 12.76 18.48 59.08
CA GLY A 185 14.21 18.22 59.08
C GLY A 185 14.94 19.04 58.03
N SER A 186 15.43 20.21 58.44
CA SER A 186 16.32 21.12 57.73
C SER A 186 17.67 20.47 57.44
N ASP A 187 18.24 20.63 56.24
CA ASP A 187 19.51 21.34 56.04
C ASP A 187 20.07 21.15 54.62
N THR A 188 20.55 22.29 54.10
CA THR A 188 21.53 22.55 53.04
C THR A 188 22.62 21.48 52.89
N ASP A 189 23.04 21.17 51.65
CA ASP A 189 24.21 21.81 51.02
C ASP A 189 24.47 21.33 49.58
N SER A 190 25.05 22.25 48.83
CA SER A 190 25.61 22.17 47.49
C SER A 190 26.90 21.33 47.40
N GLY A 191 27.08 20.60 46.29
CA GLY A 191 28.36 19.96 45.98
C GLY A 191 28.35 18.98 44.79
N SER A 192 28.72 19.44 43.60
CA SER A 192 29.47 18.66 42.60
C SER A 192 30.88 18.33 43.15
N PRO A 193 31.66 17.31 42.70
CA PRO A 193 31.86 16.93 41.28
C PRO A 193 32.20 15.45 40.96
N SER A 194 32.27 15.16 39.66
CA SER A 194 33.30 14.34 38.96
C SER A 194 33.39 12.80 39.07
N ASP A 195 33.44 12.23 37.86
CA ASP A 195 34.30 11.15 37.34
C ASP A 195 33.79 9.70 37.22
N ASP A 196 33.68 9.32 35.94
CA ASP A 196 34.16 8.11 35.26
C ASP A 196 33.73 6.71 35.69
N LEU A 197 33.07 5.99 34.75
CA LEU A 197 33.54 4.68 34.30
C LEU A 197 32.85 4.17 33.02
N ASN A 198 33.67 4.04 31.98
CA ASN A 198 33.56 3.20 30.78
C ASN A 198 32.65 1.97 30.87
N LEU A 199 31.87 1.72 29.81
CA LEU A 199 31.95 0.45 29.06
C LEU A 199 31.23 0.56 27.70
N SER A 200 32.00 0.50 26.61
CA SER A 200 31.50 0.00 25.31
C SER A 200 31.42 -1.54 25.36
N PRO A 201 30.62 -2.13 24.47
CA PRO A 201 31.22 -3.14 23.60
C PRO A 201 30.85 -2.94 22.12
N GLN A 202 31.88 -3.08 21.29
CA GLN A 202 31.79 -3.47 19.88
C GLN A 202 31.09 -4.84 19.74
N THR A 203 30.41 -5.06 18.63
CA THR A 203 30.32 -6.41 18.05
C THR A 203 30.11 -6.32 16.54
N ASP A 204 31.23 -6.47 15.85
CA ASP A 204 31.50 -7.32 14.70
C ASP A 204 30.50 -7.45 13.53
N LYS A 205 31.05 -7.05 12.38
CA LYS A 205 30.71 -7.54 11.04
C LYS A 205 31.14 -9.00 10.89
N LEU A 206 30.36 -9.82 10.19
CA LEU A 206 30.92 -10.84 9.30
C LEU A 206 29.93 -11.15 8.14
N PRO A 207 30.42 -11.25 6.88
CA PRO A 207 29.61 -11.60 5.71
C PRO A 207 29.66 -13.11 5.46
N LEU A 208 28.70 -13.65 4.70
CA LEU A 208 28.84 -14.99 4.14
C LEU A 208 28.16 -15.07 2.78
N ASP A 209 29.05 -15.08 1.80
CA ASP A 209 28.90 -15.50 0.42
C ASP A 209 28.99 -17.04 0.33
N LEU A 210 28.38 -17.58 -0.74
CA LEU A 210 28.55 -18.90 -1.38
C LEU A 210 27.96 -20.15 -0.68
N PRO A 211 27.71 -21.24 -1.43
CA PRO A 211 28.00 -21.48 -2.86
C PRO A 211 26.82 -21.38 -3.84
#